data_AF-A0A2D7X1P7-F1
#
_entry.id   AF-A0A2D7X1P7-F1
#
_cell.length_a   1.000
_cell.length_b   1.000
_cell.length_c   1.000
_cell.angle_alpha   90.00
_cell.angle_beta   90.00
_cell.angle_gamma   90.00
#
_symmetry.space_group_name_H-M   'P 1'
#
loop_
_entity.id
_entity.type
_entity.pdbx_description
1 polymer ?
#
loop_
_entity_poly.entity_id
_entity_poly.type
_entity_poly.pdbx_seq_one_letter_code
_entity_poly.pdbx_strand_id
1 'polypeptide(L)' 'MDTTRWKSILVPRHTYDEIVAAAKIEGRTISGHMRIVFEFWKQKNLTKDDLAMLKEQVEIMKDDKEAVA' A
#
# COMPACT_ATOMS: atom_id res chain seq x y z
N MET A 1 -6.47 11.89 -12.42
CA MET A 1 -5.69 11.04 -11.51
C MET A 1 -4.60 10.39 -12.36
N ASP A 2 -3.34 10.69 -12.08
CA ASP A 2 -2.25 9.98 -12.75
C ASP A 2 -2.23 8.54 -12.24
N THR A 3 -2.82 7.63 -13.01
CA THR A 3 -2.98 6.22 -12.61
C THR A 3 -1.69 5.43 -12.70
N THR A 4 -0.61 6.01 -13.21
CA THR A 4 0.74 5.43 -13.15
C THR A 4 1.33 5.59 -11.75
N ARG A 5 1.02 6.72 -11.09
CA ARG A 5 1.51 7.07 -9.74
C ARG A 5 0.53 6.71 -8.63
N TRP A 6 -0.76 6.61 -8.94
CA TRP A 6 -1.83 6.39 -7.95
C TRP A 6 -2.78 5.29 -8.41
N LYS A 7 -2.96 4.26 -7.59
CA LYS A 7 -3.97 3.22 -7.81
C LYS A 7 -4.98 3.23 -6.67
N SER A 8 -6.25 3.02 -7.02
CA SER A 8 -7.31 2.82 -6.05
C SER A 8 -7.39 1.35 -5.67
N ILE A 9 -7.69 1.09 -4.40
CA ILE A 9 -8.06 -0.24 -3.90
C ILE A 9 -9.53 -0.21 -3.51
N LEU A 10 -10.26 -1.29 -3.79
CA LEU A 10 -11.65 -1.43 -3.35
C LEU A 10 -11.68 -2.05 -1.96
N VAL A 11 -12.43 -1.43 -1.05
CA VAL A 11 -12.63 -1.91 0.31
C VAL A 11 -14.11 -1.79 0.69
N PRO A 12 -14.62 -2.57 1.65
CA PRO A 12 -15.97 -2.39 2.18
C PRO A 12 -16.18 -0.99 2.73
N ARG A 13 -17.42 -0.48 2.65
CA ARG A 13 -17.74 0.90 3.05
C ARG A 13 -17.38 1.20 4.50
N HIS A 14 -17.75 0.30 5.42
CA HIS A 14 -17.47 0.48 6.85
C HIS A 14 -15.96 0.59 7.11
N THR A 15 -15.15 -0.25 6.46
CA THR A 15 -13.69 -0.20 6.57
C THR A 15 -13.13 1.12 6.04
N TYR A 16 -13.65 1.64 4.93
CA TYR A 16 -13.24 2.93 4.42
C TYR A 16 -13.53 4.06 5.42
N ASP A 17 -14.72 4.07 6.01
CA ASP A 17 -15.13 5.11 6.97
C ASP A 17 -14.24 5.08 8.23
N GLU A 18 -13.88 3.90 8.72
CA GLU A 18 -12.92 3.73 9.82
C GLU A 18 -11.53 4.27 9.47
N ILE A 19 -11.02 3.95 8.28
CA ILE A 19 -9.70 4.44 7.80
C ILE A 19 -9.71 5.97 7.70
N VAL A 20 -10.79 6.57 7.17
CA VAL A 20 -10.93 8.03 7.05
C VAL A 20 -10.93 8.68 8.43
N ALA A 21 -11.70 8.13 9.37
CA ALA A 21 -11.77 8.65 10.73
C ALA A 21 -10.42 8.57 11.43
N ALA A 22 -9.74 7.42 11.34
CA ALA A 22 -8.42 7.21 11.92
C ALA A 22 -7.38 8.18 11.34
N ALA A 23 -7.33 8.32 10.01
CA ALA A 23 -6.42 9.26 9.35
C ALA A 23 -6.65 10.71 9.82
N LYS A 24 -7.92 11.12 9.96
CA LYS A 24 -8.30 12.46 10.45
C LYS A 24 -7.88 12.69 11.90
N ILE A 25 -8.14 11.73 12.79
CA ILE A 25 -7.75 11.80 14.21
C ILE A 25 -6.24 11.96 14.35
N GLU A 26 -5.47 11.26 13.52
CA GLU A 26 -4.01 11.31 13.56
C GLU A 26 -3.40 12.47 12.77
N GLY A 27 -4.22 13.34 12.17
CA GLY A 27 -3.76 14.51 11.39
C GLY A 27 -3.04 14.14 10.08
N ARG A 28 -3.37 13.00 9.47
CA ARG A 28 -2.73 12.46 8.27
C ARG A 28 -3.71 12.34 7.10
N THR A 29 -3.18 12.25 5.88
CA THR A 29 -3.98 11.87 4.70
C THR A 29 -4.29 10.37 4.73
N ILE A 30 -5.36 9.94 4.05
CA ILE A 30 -5.70 8.50 3.91
C ILE A 30 -4.53 7.70 3.35
N SER A 31 -3.89 8.20 2.28
CA SER A 31 -2.71 7.56 1.69
C SER A 31 -1.52 7.49 2.66
N GLY A 32 -1.32 8.53 3.49
CA GLY A 32 -0.29 8.55 4.53
C GLY A 32 -0.59 7.56 5.65
N HIS A 33 -1.84 7.47 6.09
CA HIS A 33 -2.30 6.50 7.08
C HIS A 33 -2.08 5.06 6.58
N MET A 34 -2.54 4.74 5.36
CA MET A 34 -2.36 3.44 4.73
C MET A 34 -0.89 3.04 4.59
N ARG A 35 0.00 3.98 4.23
CA ARG A 35 1.44 3.72 4.15
C ARG A 35 1.99 3.28 5.50
N ILE A 36 1.63 3.97 6.58
CA ILE A 36 2.14 3.67 7.92
C ILE A 36 1.60 2.33 8.42
N VAL A 37 0.31 2.06 8.23
CA VAL A 37 -0.30 0.76 8.57
C VAL A 37 0.40 -0.38 7.83
N PHE A 38 0.65 -0.20 6.52
CA PHE A 38 1.31 -1.22 5.72
C PHE A 38 2.77 -1.45 6.13
N GLU A 39 3.55 -0.39 6.35
CA GLU A 39 4.93 -0.51 6.83
C GLU A 39 5.01 -1.19 8.19
N PHE A 40 4.14 -0.81 9.12
CA PHE A 40 4.07 -1.43 10.43
C PHE A 40 3.70 -2.91 10.35
N TRP A 41 2.71 -3.25 9.53
CA TRP A 41 2.32 -4.64 9.31
C TRP A 41 3.46 -5.47 8.73
N LYS A 42 4.16 -4.98 7.69
CA LYS A 42 5.32 -5.66 7.10
C LYS A 42 6.40 -5.94 8.14
N GLN A 43 6.78 -4.92 8.91
CA GLN A 43 7.85 -5.06 9.91
C GLN A 43 7.51 -6.05 11.03
N LYS A 44 6.22 -6.20 11.36
CA LYS A 44 5.78 -7.12 12.42
C LYS A 44 5.51 -8.54 11.95
N ASN A 45 5.12 -8.73 10.70
CA ASN A 45 4.57 -10.01 10.23
C ASN A 45 5.43 -10.71 9.18
N LEU A 46 6.34 -9.99 8.49
CA LEU A 46 7.18 -10.58 7.47
C LEU A 46 8.59 -10.85 7.99
N THR A 47 9.11 -12.03 7.67
CA THR A 47 10.53 -12.36 7.90
C THR A 47 11.43 -11.62 6.91
N LYS A 48 12.75 -11.70 7.12
CA LYS A 48 13.72 -11.14 6.16
C LYS A 48 13.60 -11.78 4.78
N ASP A 49 13.33 -13.08 4.75
CA ASP A 49 13.19 -13.83 3.50
C ASP A 49 11.89 -13.44 2.79
N ASP A 50 10.78 -13.30 3.51
CA ASP A 50 9.51 -12.81 2.95
C ASP A 50 9.65 -11.39 2.36
N LEU A 51 10.39 -10.51 3.04
CA LEU A 51 10.66 -9.16 2.56
C LEU A 51 11.52 -9.16 1.30
N ALA A 52 12.50 -10.07 1.20
CA ALA A 52 13.32 -10.25 0.02
C ALA A 52 12.48 -10.73 -1.17
N MET A 53 11.63 -11.75 -0.95
CA MET A 53 10.70 -12.26 -1.95
C MET A 53 9.70 -11.18 -2.41
N LEU A 54 9.13 -10.41 -1.48
CA LEU A 54 8.23 -9.31 -1.79
C LEU A 54 8.91 -8.26 -2.67
N LYS A 55 10.17 -7.92 -2.37
CA LYS A 55 10.95 -6.96 -3.16
C LYS A 55 11.19 -7.48 -4.58
N GLU A 56 11.59 -8.74 -4.72
CA GLU A 56 11.80 -9.38 -6.02
C GLU A 56 10.52 -9.35 -6.87
N GLN A 57 9.38 -9.74 -6.30
CA GLN A 57 8.08 -9.72 -6.99
C GLN A 57 7.68 -8.30 -7.43
N VAL A 58 7.94 -7.28 -6.60
CA VAL A 58 7.64 -5.89 -6.96
C VAL A 58 8.51 -5.40 -8.13
N GLU A 59 9.79 -5.79 -8.22
CA GLU A 59 10.63 -5.44 -9.36
C GLU A 59 10.15 -6.14 -10.65
N ILE A 60 9.83 -7.43 -10.60
CA ILE A 60 9.24 -8.15 -11.75
C ILE A 60 7.97 -7.44 -12.25
N MET A 61 7.08 -7.04 -11.34
CA MET A 61 5.85 -6.31 -11.70
C MET A 61 6.09 -4.92 -12.30
N LYS A 62 7.27 -4.30 -12.06
CA LYS A 62 7.64 -3.03 -12.70
C LYS A 62 8.14 -3.29 -14.12
N ASP A 63 9.02 -4.27 -14.29
CA ASP A 63 9.58 -4.64 -15.58
C ASP A 63 8.47 -5.06 -16.56
N ASP A 64 7.49 -5.85 -16.09
CA ASP A 64 6.31 -6.24 -16.88
C ASP A 64 5.46 -5.03 -17.32
N LYS A 65 5.37 -3.99 -16.49
CA LYS A 65 4.63 -2.78 -16.84
C LYS A 65 5.38 -1.93 -17.85
N GLU A 66 6.71 -1.88 -17.77
CA GLU A 66 7.55 -1.14 -18.72
C GLU A 66 7.63 -1.86 -20.08
N ALA A 67 7.53 -3.19 -20.11
CA ALA A 67 7.49 -3.97 -21.35
C ALA A 67 6.17 -3.84 -22.14
N VAL A 68 5.07 -3.45 -21.48
CA VAL A 68 3.72 -3.36 -22.08
C VAL A 68 3.30 -1.91 -22.36
N ALA A 69 4.04 -0.91 -21.86
CA ALA A 69 3.78 0.52 -22.02
C ALA A 69 4.49 1.10 -23.26
#